data_AF-A0A067EXX7-F1
#
_entry.id   AF-A0A067EXX7-F1
#
_cell.length_a   1.000
_cell.length_b   1.000
_cell.length_c   1.000
_cell.angle_alpha   90.00
_cell.angle_beta   90.00
_cell.angle_gamma   90.00
#
_symmetry.space_group_name_H-M   'P 1'
#
loop_
_entity.id
_entity.type
_entity.pdbx_description
1 polymer ?
#
loop_
_entity_poly.entity_id
_entity_poly.type
_entity_poly.pdbx_seq_one_letter_code
_entity_poly.pdbx_strand_id
1 'polypeptide(L)'
;MASLTSVAFTSIGQTSCQRKVNVSSTRSLVSNFEGFRFRTSLFCHCVRFRASSSSSRMIIQCMSTATDVPPTVAETKMNFLKLYKRPIPSIYNTVLQELIVQQHLMRYKRTYQYDPVFALGFVTVYDRLMEGYPSEEDREAIFQAYITALKEDPEQYRIDAQKLEEWARGQTASSLVEFPSKEGEVEGLLKDIAERASGKGNFSYSRFFAVGLFRLLELANATEPTVLEKVRSTFFDNIGTSIIHGEDPFRS
;
A
#
# COMPACT_ATOMS: atom_id res chain seq x y z
N MET A 1 -52.87 -13.88 -25.92
CA MET A 1 -53.40 -12.51 -26.02
C MET A 1 -52.57 -11.62 -25.09
N ALA A 2 -51.72 -10.75 -25.67
CA ALA A 2 -51.17 -9.46 -25.18
C ALA A 2 -50.59 -9.34 -23.74
N SER A 3 -49.51 -8.61 -23.43
CA SER A 3 -48.64 -7.69 -24.19
C SER A 3 -47.40 -7.38 -23.32
N LEU A 4 -46.22 -7.25 -23.95
CA LEU A 4 -44.97 -6.80 -23.33
C LEU A 4 -44.79 -5.30 -23.59
N THR A 5 -44.58 -4.50 -22.54
CA THR A 5 -44.27 -3.07 -22.65
C THR A 5 -42.77 -2.84 -22.69
N SER A 6 -42.29 -2.43 -23.86
CA SER A 6 -40.93 -1.94 -24.15
C SER A 6 -40.84 -0.44 -23.86
N VAL A 7 -39.71 0.03 -23.34
CA VAL A 7 -39.39 1.47 -23.16
C VAL A 7 -38.20 1.82 -24.05
N ALA A 8 -38.39 2.79 -24.94
CA ALA A 8 -37.44 3.24 -25.94
C ALA A 8 -36.58 4.43 -25.45
N PHE A 9 -35.34 4.48 -25.92
CA PHE A 9 -34.43 5.62 -25.78
C PHE A 9 -34.47 6.49 -27.04
N THR A 10 -34.63 7.81 -26.89
CA THR A 10 -34.57 8.78 -27.98
C THR A 10 -33.13 9.21 -28.25
N SER A 11 -32.73 9.14 -29.52
CA SER A 11 -31.49 9.67 -30.09
C SER A 11 -31.61 11.16 -30.41
N ILE A 12 -30.51 11.91 -30.28
CA ILE A 12 -30.36 13.26 -30.85
C ILE A 12 -29.12 13.28 -31.77
N GLY A 13 -29.42 13.45 -33.07
CA GLY A 13 -28.84 14.46 -33.97
C GLY A 13 -27.33 14.49 -34.23
N GLN A 14 -26.93 13.92 -35.37
CA GLN A 14 -25.66 14.17 -36.07
C GLN A 14 -25.62 15.57 -36.71
N THR A 15 -24.44 16.19 -36.78
CA THR A 15 -24.07 17.12 -37.86
C THR A 15 -22.69 16.73 -38.40
N SER A 16 -22.64 16.37 -39.69
CA SER A 16 -21.41 16.08 -40.42
C SER A 16 -21.01 17.25 -41.31
N CYS A 17 -19.72 17.59 -41.36
CA CYS A 17 -19.09 18.20 -42.52
C CYS A 17 -17.67 17.60 -42.72
N GLN A 18 -17.58 16.75 -43.74
CA GLN A 18 -16.39 16.36 -44.54
C GLN A 18 -15.34 17.49 -44.74
N ARG A 19 -14.06 17.32 -45.08
CA ARG A 19 -13.20 16.23 -45.61
C ARG A 19 -11.80 16.86 -45.81
N LYS A 20 -10.72 16.07 -45.68
CA LYS A 20 -9.51 15.99 -46.56
C LYS A 20 -8.21 15.80 -45.76
N VAL A 21 -7.63 14.63 -45.98
CA VAL A 21 -6.20 14.31 -45.83
C VAL A 21 -5.42 15.13 -46.85
N ASN A 22 -4.27 15.69 -46.46
CA ASN A 22 -3.19 15.96 -47.39
C ASN A 22 -1.83 15.87 -46.69
N VAL A 23 -0.98 14.96 -47.18
CA VAL A 23 0.46 14.89 -46.93
C VAL A 23 1.13 15.93 -47.83
N SER A 24 2.14 16.66 -47.33
CA SER A 24 3.34 17.00 -48.10
C SER A 24 4.45 17.56 -47.22
N SER A 25 5.65 17.07 -47.49
CA SER A 25 6.96 17.54 -47.05
C SER A 25 7.46 18.67 -47.96
N THR A 26 8.14 19.69 -47.43
CA THR A 26 9.45 20.19 -47.91
C THR A 26 9.90 21.51 -47.24
N ARG A 27 11.13 21.47 -46.71
CA ARG A 27 12.26 22.44 -46.76
C ARG A 27 12.11 23.94 -46.40
N SER A 28 13.19 24.39 -45.72
CA SER A 28 13.85 25.73 -45.76
C SER A 28 13.17 26.86 -44.96
N LEU A 29 13.83 27.79 -44.24
CA LEU A 29 15.23 28.19 -44.01
C LEU A 29 15.21 29.20 -42.82
N VAL A 30 16.34 29.32 -42.08
CA VAL A 30 16.91 30.56 -41.48
C VAL A 30 16.11 31.24 -40.34
N SER A 31 16.50 31.07 -39.07
CA SER A 31 17.53 31.78 -38.27
C SER A 31 17.19 33.23 -37.90
N ASN A 32 17.13 33.52 -36.60
CA ASN A 32 17.56 34.79 -35.99
C ASN A 32 17.70 34.58 -34.47
N PHE A 33 18.93 34.45 -33.98
CA PHE A 33 19.26 34.83 -32.61
C PHE A 33 20.61 35.56 -32.63
N GLU A 34 20.54 36.87 -32.45
CA GLU A 34 21.63 37.75 -32.05
C GLU A 34 22.20 37.22 -30.73
N GLY A 35 23.49 37.25 -30.39
CA GLY A 35 24.58 38.05 -30.87
C GLY A 35 25.45 38.32 -29.64
N PHE A 36 26.55 37.59 -29.48
CA PHE A 36 27.68 38.07 -28.70
C PHE A 36 28.98 37.66 -29.40
N ARG A 37 29.64 38.67 -29.96
CA ARG A 37 30.97 38.60 -30.54
C ARG A 37 32.00 38.67 -29.42
N PHE A 38 32.98 37.77 -29.43
CA PHE A 38 34.35 38.14 -29.12
C PHE A 38 35.27 37.49 -30.16
N ARG A 39 35.89 38.35 -30.98
CA ARG A 39 37.02 38.01 -31.84
C ARG A 39 38.28 38.45 -31.12
N THR A 40 39.22 37.54 -30.94
CA THR A 40 40.64 37.89 -31.05
C THR A 40 41.40 36.70 -31.62
N SER A 41 41.95 36.91 -32.81
CA SER A 41 42.81 36.00 -33.54
C SER A 41 44.27 36.22 -33.14
N LEU A 42 44.98 35.15 -32.75
CA LEU A 42 46.44 35.09 -32.84
C LEU A 42 46.83 33.74 -33.44
N PHE A 43 47.53 33.81 -34.56
CA PHE A 43 48.20 32.71 -35.23
C PHE A 43 49.31 32.16 -34.35
N CYS A 44 49.32 30.85 -34.10
CA CYS A 44 50.52 30.10 -33.79
C CYS A 44 50.38 28.69 -34.36
N HIS A 45 51.27 28.35 -35.30
CA HIS A 45 51.45 27.03 -35.85
C HIS A 45 51.80 26.06 -34.71
N CYS A 46 51.04 24.97 -34.55
CA CYS A 46 51.51 23.84 -33.75
C CYS A 46 51.07 22.52 -34.37
N VAL A 47 52.00 21.57 -34.27
CA VAL A 47 52.06 20.28 -34.92
C VAL A 47 50.83 19.42 -34.57
N ARG A 48 50.31 18.74 -35.59
CA ARG A 48 49.21 17.78 -35.53
C ARG A 48 49.61 16.59 -34.65
N PHE A 49 49.17 16.56 -33.40
CA PHE A 49 49.08 15.32 -32.62
C PHE A 49 47.62 14.89 -32.50
N ARG A 50 47.32 13.71 -33.04
CA ARG A 50 46.03 13.03 -32.89
C ARG A 50 46.00 12.39 -31.50
N ALA A 51 45.53 13.12 -30.51
CA ALA A 51 45.22 12.56 -29.20
C ALA A 51 43.82 11.95 -29.24
N SER A 52 43.73 10.63 -29.10
CA SER A 52 42.47 9.92 -28.88
C SER A 52 41.92 10.30 -27.50
N SER A 53 41.02 11.29 -27.42
CA SER A 53 40.31 11.59 -26.18
C SER A 53 39.19 10.58 -25.98
N SER A 54 39.51 9.44 -25.36
CA SER A 54 38.49 8.60 -24.73
C SER A 54 37.99 9.32 -23.48
N SER A 55 36.98 10.18 -23.66
CA SER A 55 36.28 10.81 -22.54
C SER A 55 35.38 9.76 -21.90
N SER A 56 35.97 8.97 -21.01
CA SER A 56 35.24 8.08 -20.12
C SER A 56 34.43 8.95 -19.18
N ARG A 57 33.12 9.03 -19.40
CA ARG A 57 32.19 9.60 -18.42
C ARG A 57 32.21 8.65 -17.22
N MET A 58 33.01 8.97 -16.21
CA MET A 58 32.96 8.31 -14.92
C MET A 58 31.60 8.63 -14.29
N ILE A 59 30.61 7.78 -14.53
CA ILE A 59 29.40 7.77 -13.71
C ILE A 59 29.81 7.16 -12.39
N ILE A 60 29.90 7.98 -11.34
CA ILE A 60 30.01 7.51 -9.97
C ILE A 60 28.67 6.85 -9.64
N GLN A 61 28.57 5.57 -9.97
CA GLN A 61 27.48 4.74 -9.49
C GLN A 61 27.89 4.26 -8.11
N CYS A 62 27.43 4.97 -7.08
CA CYS A 62 27.46 4.49 -5.71
C CYS A 62 26.59 3.23 -5.64
N MET A 63 27.17 2.07 -5.94
CA MET A 63 26.57 0.79 -5.58
C MET A 63 26.75 0.62 -4.08
N SER A 64 25.82 1.19 -3.32
CA SER A 64 25.54 0.66 -2.00
C SER A 64 24.97 -0.74 -2.24
N THR A 65 25.72 -1.78 -1.88
CA THR A 65 25.14 -3.11 -1.65
C THR A 65 24.26 -2.99 -0.41
N ALA A 66 23.10 -2.36 -0.57
CA ALA A 66 22.18 -2.07 0.50
C ALA A 66 21.38 -3.33 0.82
N THR A 67 21.90 -4.15 1.72
CA THR A 67 21.05 -5.07 2.49
C THR A 67 20.43 -4.39 3.71
N ASP A 68 20.74 -3.11 3.97
CA ASP A 68 20.39 -2.42 5.22
C ASP A 68 19.60 -1.10 5.07
N VAL A 69 19.31 -0.66 3.84
CA VAL A 69 18.45 0.51 3.60
C VAL A 69 17.04 0.03 3.27
N PRO A 70 16.00 0.43 4.03
CA PRO A 70 14.61 0.12 3.70
C PRO A 70 14.26 0.65 2.30
N PRO A 71 13.46 -0.09 1.50
CA PRO A 71 13.07 0.37 0.18
C PRO A 71 12.27 1.67 0.29
N THR A 72 12.24 2.45 -0.78
CA THR A 72 11.37 3.63 -0.85
C THR A 72 9.93 3.25 -1.19
N VAL A 73 8.98 4.13 -0.86
CA VAL A 73 7.57 3.96 -1.27
C VAL A 73 7.45 3.79 -2.80
N ALA A 74 8.25 4.53 -3.57
CA ALA A 74 8.27 4.45 -5.03
C ALA A 74 8.73 3.07 -5.52
N GLU A 75 9.73 2.47 -4.85
CA GLU A 75 10.19 1.11 -5.14
C GLU A 75 9.11 0.07 -4.84
N THR A 76 8.41 0.18 -3.70
CA THR A 76 7.28 -0.73 -3.39
C THR A 76 6.17 -0.60 -4.42
N LYS A 77 5.76 0.61 -4.80
CA LYS A 77 4.74 0.82 -5.85
C LYS A 77 5.20 0.25 -7.20
N MET A 78 6.46 0.47 -7.56
CA MET A 78 7.03 -0.10 -8.77
C MET A 78 7.05 -1.64 -8.72
N ASN A 79 7.35 -2.23 -7.57
CA ASN A 79 7.34 -3.68 -7.39
C ASN A 79 5.91 -4.24 -7.55
N PHE A 80 4.90 -3.58 -6.99
CA PHE A 80 3.50 -3.94 -7.20
C PHE A 80 3.14 -3.94 -8.70
N LEU A 81 3.48 -2.87 -9.43
CA LEU A 81 3.26 -2.80 -10.89
C LEU A 81 4.16 -3.74 -11.70
N LYS A 82 5.20 -4.33 -11.08
CA LYS A 82 6.00 -5.41 -11.68
C LYS A 82 5.35 -6.77 -11.50
N LEU A 83 4.75 -7.01 -10.34
CA LEU A 83 4.08 -8.26 -10.00
C LEU A 83 2.70 -8.36 -10.67
N TYR A 84 1.92 -7.27 -10.70
CA TYR A 84 0.63 -7.21 -11.37
C TYR A 84 0.67 -6.31 -12.61
N LYS A 85 0.56 -6.93 -13.79
CA LYS A 85 0.73 -6.26 -15.10
C LYS A 85 -0.57 -5.87 -15.80
N ARG A 86 -1.70 -6.37 -15.31
CA ARG A 86 -3.01 -6.13 -15.93
C ARG A 86 -3.52 -4.74 -15.49
N PRO A 87 -4.33 -4.06 -16.29
CA PRO A 87 -4.91 -2.78 -15.90
C PRO A 87 -5.93 -2.97 -14.76
N ILE A 88 -5.80 -2.17 -13.70
CA ILE A 88 -6.75 -2.11 -12.59
C ILE A 88 -7.71 -0.95 -12.84
N PRO A 89 -9.05 -1.13 -12.76
CA PRO A 89 -10.00 -0.02 -12.86
C PRO A 89 -9.68 1.09 -11.84
N SER A 90 -9.83 2.34 -12.26
CA SER A 90 -9.38 3.51 -11.50
C SER A 90 -10.01 3.63 -10.11
N ILE A 91 -11.26 3.19 -9.95
CA ILE A 91 -11.98 3.19 -8.66
C ILE A 91 -11.25 2.36 -7.59
N TYR A 92 -10.64 1.23 -7.96
CA TYR A 92 -9.86 0.39 -7.05
C TYR A 92 -8.40 0.84 -6.99
N ASN A 93 -7.80 1.16 -8.13
CA ASN A 93 -6.37 1.47 -8.21
C ASN A 93 -5.97 2.66 -7.32
N THR A 94 -6.78 3.72 -7.27
CA THR A 94 -6.49 4.88 -6.41
C THR A 94 -6.36 4.47 -4.95
N VAL A 95 -7.34 3.71 -4.44
CA VAL A 95 -7.35 3.26 -3.04
C VAL A 95 -6.23 2.26 -2.77
N LEU A 96 -6.00 1.29 -3.66
CA LEU A 96 -4.90 0.33 -3.53
C LEU A 96 -3.54 1.02 -3.44
N GLN A 97 -3.28 2.02 -4.28
CA GLN A 97 -2.02 2.76 -4.25
C GLN A 97 -1.85 3.57 -2.97
N GLU A 98 -2.92 4.09 -2.36
CA GLU A 98 -2.88 4.74 -1.06
C GLU A 98 -2.64 3.73 0.07
N LEU A 99 -3.31 2.58 0.03
CA LEU A 99 -3.11 1.49 0.99
C LEU A 99 -1.66 1.01 0.98
N ILE A 100 -1.06 0.82 -0.21
CA ILE A 100 0.36 0.45 -0.35
C ILE A 100 1.25 1.46 0.36
N VAL A 101 1.00 2.77 0.22
CA VAL A 101 1.81 3.81 0.89
C VAL A 101 1.67 3.69 2.40
N GLN A 102 0.44 3.61 2.90
CA GLN A 102 0.17 3.56 4.34
C GLN A 102 0.81 2.31 4.97
N GLN A 103 0.67 1.15 4.33
CA GLN A 103 1.26 -0.08 4.82
C GLN A 103 2.78 -0.09 4.67
N HIS A 104 3.34 0.46 3.60
CA HIS A 104 4.79 0.63 3.47
C HIS A 104 5.37 1.43 4.65
N LEU A 105 4.77 2.59 4.94
CA LEU A 105 5.20 3.43 6.05
C LEU A 105 5.07 2.74 7.41
N MET A 106 4.17 1.78 7.53
CA MET A 106 3.98 0.99 8.74
C MET A 106 4.99 -0.17 8.80
N ARG A 107 5.15 -0.92 7.71
CA ARG A 107 6.01 -2.10 7.55
C ARG A 107 7.49 -1.83 7.80
N TYR A 108 7.97 -0.65 7.42
CA TYR A 108 9.37 -0.27 7.54
C TYR A 108 9.66 0.63 8.76
N LYS A 109 8.71 0.78 9.68
CA LYS A 109 9.00 1.34 11.01
C LYS A 109 9.95 0.41 11.76
N ARG A 110 10.88 0.97 12.54
CA ARG A 110 11.77 0.17 13.42
C ARG A 110 11.01 -0.69 14.43
N THR A 111 9.81 -0.26 14.79
CA THR A 111 8.92 -0.89 15.75
C THR A 111 7.92 -1.86 15.10
N TYR A 112 8.05 -2.10 13.79
CA TYR A 112 7.16 -3.02 13.10
C TYR A 112 7.44 -4.46 13.53
N GLN A 113 6.37 -5.16 13.89
CA GLN A 113 6.35 -6.59 14.05
C GLN A 113 5.05 -7.10 13.43
N TYR A 114 5.15 -8.19 12.68
CA TYR A 114 3.98 -8.84 12.10
C TYR A 114 3.06 -9.36 13.21
N ASP A 115 1.76 -9.25 12.99
CA ASP A 115 0.72 -9.58 13.96
C ASP A 115 -0.48 -10.20 13.23
N PRO A 116 -0.94 -11.41 13.58
CA PRO A 116 -2.10 -12.02 12.93
C PRO A 116 -3.42 -11.26 13.11
N VAL A 117 -3.59 -10.48 14.18
CA VAL A 117 -4.74 -9.56 14.33
C VAL A 117 -4.64 -8.42 13.31
N PHE A 118 -3.42 -7.92 13.05
CA PHE A 118 -3.19 -6.99 11.94
C PHE A 118 -3.55 -7.63 10.59
N ALA A 119 -3.08 -8.86 10.33
CA ALA A 119 -3.34 -9.57 9.09
C ALA A 119 -4.84 -9.78 8.86
N LEU A 120 -5.57 -10.24 9.89
CA LEU A 120 -7.03 -10.36 9.87
C LEU A 120 -7.70 -9.03 9.49
N GLY A 121 -7.30 -7.93 10.12
CA GLY A 121 -7.87 -6.63 9.84
C GLY A 121 -7.54 -6.11 8.44
N PHE A 122 -6.32 -6.35 7.95
CA PHE A 122 -5.94 -6.00 6.58
C PHE A 122 -6.75 -6.79 5.56
N VAL A 123 -6.81 -8.12 5.69
CA VAL A 123 -7.57 -9.02 4.82
C VAL A 123 -9.04 -8.61 4.78
N THR A 124 -9.63 -8.31 5.93
CA THR A 124 -11.02 -7.83 6.04
C THR A 124 -11.24 -6.54 5.25
N VAL A 125 -10.36 -5.54 5.39
CA VAL A 125 -10.48 -4.28 4.64
C VAL A 125 -10.27 -4.50 3.15
N TYR A 126 -9.29 -5.33 2.77
CA TYR A 126 -8.99 -5.64 1.38
C TYR A 126 -10.18 -6.30 0.69
N ASP A 127 -10.76 -7.34 1.28
CA ASP A 127 -11.87 -8.09 0.68
C ASP A 127 -13.11 -7.20 0.52
N ARG A 128 -13.35 -6.27 1.46
CA ARG A 128 -14.43 -5.27 1.36
C ARG A 128 -14.14 -4.20 0.33
N LEU A 129 -12.89 -3.73 0.24
CA LEU A 129 -12.49 -2.77 -0.78
C LEU A 129 -12.64 -3.36 -2.19
N MET A 130 -12.31 -4.62 -2.35
CA MET A 130 -12.35 -5.34 -3.62
C MET A 130 -13.70 -6.03 -3.88
N GLU A 131 -14.72 -5.74 -3.06
CA GLU A 131 -16.08 -6.23 -3.26
C GLU A 131 -16.63 -5.70 -4.59
N GLY A 132 -17.19 -6.61 -5.40
CA GLY A 132 -17.69 -6.29 -6.74
C GLY A 132 -16.63 -6.11 -7.83
N TYR A 133 -15.35 -6.43 -7.56
CA TYR A 133 -14.33 -6.46 -8.61
C TYR A 133 -14.72 -7.49 -9.69
N PRO A 134 -14.57 -7.19 -11.00
CA PRO A 134 -15.14 -8.04 -12.07
C PRO A 134 -14.62 -9.48 -12.15
N SER A 135 -13.44 -9.76 -11.58
CA SER A 135 -12.70 -11.01 -11.71
C SER A 135 -12.12 -11.41 -10.37
N GLU A 136 -12.60 -12.53 -9.83
CA GLU A 136 -12.14 -13.09 -8.55
C GLU A 136 -10.67 -13.53 -8.62
N GLU A 137 -10.26 -14.08 -9.75
CA GLU A 137 -8.86 -14.46 -10.01
C GLU A 137 -7.93 -13.24 -9.98
N ASP A 138 -8.38 -12.12 -10.57
CA ASP A 138 -7.62 -10.87 -10.53
C ASP A 138 -7.60 -10.27 -9.13
N ARG A 139 -8.69 -10.38 -8.37
CA ARG A 139 -8.74 -9.92 -6.98
C ARG A 139 -7.68 -10.63 -6.13
N GLU A 140 -7.55 -11.94 -6.28
CA GLU A 140 -6.52 -12.68 -5.55
C GLU A 140 -5.11 -12.41 -6.09
N ALA A 141 -4.93 -12.31 -7.41
CA ALA A 141 -3.64 -11.95 -7.98
C ALA A 141 -3.16 -10.55 -7.56
N ILE A 142 -4.08 -9.59 -7.41
CA ILE A 142 -3.78 -8.25 -6.86
C ILE A 142 -3.37 -8.35 -5.39
N PHE A 143 -4.05 -9.18 -4.59
CA PHE A 143 -3.73 -9.38 -3.17
C PHE A 143 -2.32 -9.93 -3.01
N GLN A 144 -2.00 -11.00 -3.74
CA GLN A 144 -0.67 -11.60 -3.76
C GLN A 144 0.40 -10.58 -4.19
N ALA A 145 0.18 -9.89 -5.31
CA ALA A 145 1.11 -8.86 -5.79
C ALA A 145 1.31 -7.72 -4.79
N TYR A 146 0.25 -7.29 -4.10
CA TYR A 146 0.27 -6.25 -3.09
C TYR A 146 1.15 -6.65 -1.90
N ILE A 147 0.91 -7.81 -1.30
CA ILE A 147 1.63 -8.26 -0.09
C ILE A 147 3.07 -8.60 -0.44
N THR A 148 3.31 -9.28 -1.56
CA THR A 148 4.66 -9.58 -2.04
C THR A 148 5.46 -8.30 -2.36
N ALA A 149 4.84 -7.24 -2.85
CA ALA A 149 5.53 -5.96 -3.10
C ALA A 149 6.09 -5.32 -1.82
N LEU A 150 5.49 -5.61 -0.66
CA LEU A 150 5.93 -5.18 0.67
C LEU A 150 6.99 -6.12 1.27
N LYS A 151 7.37 -7.18 0.55
CA LYS A 151 8.25 -8.28 1.01
C LYS A 151 7.64 -9.05 2.19
N GLU A 152 6.35 -9.33 2.09
CA GLU A 152 5.61 -10.18 3.04
C GLU A 152 4.98 -11.36 2.30
N ASP A 153 4.45 -12.32 3.07
CA ASP A 153 3.86 -13.55 2.55
C ASP A 153 2.32 -13.44 2.48
N PRO A 154 1.72 -13.41 1.28
CA PRO A 154 0.26 -13.36 1.14
C PRO A 154 -0.46 -14.59 1.71
N GLU A 155 0.15 -15.78 1.61
CA GLU A 155 -0.47 -17.02 2.07
C GLU A 155 -0.55 -17.01 3.60
N GLN A 156 0.52 -16.55 4.27
CA GLN A 156 0.52 -16.35 5.71
C GLN A 156 -0.63 -15.44 6.16
N TYR A 157 -0.85 -14.31 5.47
CA TYR A 157 -1.95 -13.39 5.79
C TYR A 157 -3.33 -14.07 5.70
N ARG A 158 -3.58 -14.85 4.63
CA ARG A 158 -4.85 -15.56 4.42
C ARG A 158 -5.07 -16.64 5.48
N ILE A 159 -4.05 -17.47 5.73
CA ILE A 159 -4.11 -18.57 6.71
C ILE A 159 -4.34 -18.03 8.12
N ASP A 160 -3.55 -17.03 8.53
CA ASP A 160 -3.66 -16.45 9.86
C ASP A 160 -5.01 -15.75 10.07
N ALA A 161 -5.48 -14.99 9.07
CA ALA A 161 -6.81 -14.38 9.10
C ALA A 161 -7.91 -15.45 9.26
N GLN A 162 -7.89 -16.49 8.41
CA GLN A 162 -8.89 -17.57 8.47
C GLN A 162 -8.88 -18.28 9.83
N LYS A 163 -7.70 -18.58 10.37
CA LYS A 163 -7.56 -19.23 11.67
C LYS A 163 -8.15 -18.40 12.80
N LEU A 164 -7.87 -17.09 12.82
CA LEU A 164 -8.46 -16.18 13.80
C LEU A 164 -9.98 -16.06 13.64
N GLU A 165 -10.47 -16.06 12.40
CA GLU A 165 -11.93 -16.03 12.16
C GLU A 165 -12.62 -17.31 12.64
N GLU A 166 -12.06 -18.48 12.36
CA GLU A 166 -12.58 -19.77 12.80
C GLU A 166 -12.60 -19.87 14.32
N TRP A 167 -11.51 -19.45 14.96
CA TRP A 167 -11.45 -19.36 16.41
C TRP A 167 -12.53 -18.44 16.97
N ALA A 168 -12.67 -17.22 16.41
CA ALA A 168 -13.63 -16.22 16.88
C ALA A 168 -15.09 -16.68 16.74
N ARG A 169 -15.44 -17.37 15.65
CA ARG A 169 -16.79 -17.95 15.44
C ARG A 169 -17.16 -18.99 16.50
N GLY A 170 -16.16 -19.64 17.10
CA GLY A 170 -16.35 -20.59 18.20
C GLY A 170 -16.43 -19.94 19.59
N GLN A 171 -16.22 -18.62 19.70
CA GLN A 171 -16.19 -17.92 20.99
C GLN A 171 -17.55 -17.31 21.36
N THR A 172 -17.73 -17.10 22.66
CA THR A 172 -18.73 -16.21 23.23
C THR A 172 -18.06 -14.92 23.72
N ALA A 173 -18.86 -13.88 23.99
CA ALA A 173 -18.36 -12.62 24.54
C ALA A 173 -17.49 -12.78 25.81
N SER A 174 -17.84 -13.72 26.71
CA SER A 174 -17.03 -14.00 27.90
C SER A 174 -15.75 -14.75 27.57
N SER A 175 -15.85 -15.77 26.71
CA SER A 175 -14.71 -16.57 26.26
C SER A 175 -13.64 -15.73 25.57
N LEU A 176 -14.08 -14.74 24.79
CA LEU A 176 -13.20 -13.82 24.06
C LEU A 176 -12.40 -12.91 25.00
N VAL A 177 -12.96 -12.52 26.16
CA VAL A 177 -12.25 -11.70 27.17
C VAL A 177 -11.34 -12.56 28.03
N GLU A 178 -11.72 -13.81 28.27
CA GLU A 178 -10.99 -14.77 29.11
C GLU A 178 -9.84 -15.49 28.38
N PHE A 179 -9.50 -15.09 27.15
CA PHE A 179 -8.36 -15.65 26.39
C PHE A 179 -7.03 -15.71 27.18
N PRO A 180 -6.69 -14.77 28.12
CA PRO A 180 -5.46 -14.86 28.88
C PRO A 180 -5.40 -16.07 29.81
N SER A 181 -6.57 -16.58 30.23
CA SER A 181 -6.70 -17.72 31.14
C SER A 181 -6.89 -19.06 30.42
N LYS A 182 -6.84 -19.08 29.09
CA LYS A 182 -7.07 -20.27 28.27
C LYS A 182 -5.81 -20.71 27.53
N GLU A 183 -5.68 -22.00 27.30
CA GLU A 183 -4.58 -22.58 26.53
C GLU A 183 -5.06 -22.96 25.13
N GLY A 184 -4.33 -22.48 24.13
CA GLY A 184 -4.59 -22.78 22.74
C GLY A 184 -3.65 -21.97 21.86
N GLU A 185 -3.60 -22.33 20.58
CA GLU A 185 -2.67 -21.73 19.64
C GLU A 185 -3.00 -20.25 19.37
N VAL A 186 -4.30 -19.93 19.23
CA VAL A 186 -4.77 -18.55 19.02
C VAL A 186 -4.70 -17.76 20.33
N GLU A 187 -5.07 -18.38 21.44
CA GLU A 187 -4.99 -17.77 22.77
C GLU A 187 -3.54 -17.40 23.12
N GLY A 188 -2.58 -18.28 22.84
CA GLY A 188 -1.15 -18.00 23.02
C GLY A 188 -0.67 -16.83 22.16
N LEU A 189 -1.15 -16.74 20.92
CA LEU A 189 -0.87 -15.61 20.04
C LEU A 189 -1.45 -14.29 20.57
N LEU A 190 -2.70 -14.30 21.02
CA LEU A 190 -3.34 -13.12 21.59
C LEU A 190 -2.66 -12.69 22.89
N LYS A 191 -2.17 -13.63 23.71
CA LYS A 191 -1.38 -13.35 24.93
C LYS A 191 -0.07 -12.64 24.58
N ASP A 192 0.69 -13.17 23.62
CA ASP A 192 1.94 -12.55 23.16
C ASP A 192 1.71 -11.13 22.61
N ILE A 193 0.61 -10.91 21.88
CA ILE A 193 0.20 -9.56 21.45
C ILE A 193 -0.12 -8.65 22.66
N ALA A 194 -0.91 -9.14 23.61
CA ALA A 194 -1.30 -8.37 24.79
C ALA A 194 -0.10 -8.03 25.69
N GLU A 195 0.86 -8.94 25.84
CA GLU A 195 2.12 -8.69 26.56
C GLU A 195 2.95 -7.59 25.87
N ARG A 196 3.07 -7.64 24.54
CA ARG A 196 3.75 -6.58 23.78
C ARG A 196 3.05 -5.23 23.89
N ALA A 197 1.71 -5.23 23.85
CA ALA A 197 0.90 -4.03 23.92
C ALA A 197 0.90 -3.42 25.34
N SER A 198 0.94 -4.26 26.38
CA SER A 198 0.93 -3.82 27.78
C SER A 198 2.33 -3.49 28.36
N GLY A 199 3.42 -3.91 27.71
CA GLY A 199 4.77 -3.58 28.12
C GLY A 199 5.24 -2.18 27.72
N LYS A 200 6.45 -1.78 28.14
CA LYS A 200 7.19 -0.64 27.56
C LYS A 200 7.75 -0.96 26.16
N GLY A 201 7.20 -1.99 25.51
CA GLY A 201 7.64 -2.50 24.23
C GLY A 201 7.23 -1.58 23.08
N ASN A 202 7.89 -1.79 21.94
CA ASN A 202 7.61 -1.08 20.70
C ASN A 202 6.37 -1.65 20.00
N PHE A 203 5.17 -1.55 20.61
CA PHE A 203 3.93 -1.97 19.96
C PHE A 203 3.44 -0.89 18.98
N SER A 204 3.25 -1.27 17.71
CA SER A 204 2.80 -0.37 16.66
C SER A 204 1.30 -0.54 16.42
N TYR A 205 0.48 0.18 17.17
CA TYR A 205 -0.96 0.22 16.88
C TYR A 205 -1.22 0.77 15.48
N SER A 206 -2.14 0.13 14.75
CA SER A 206 -2.55 0.56 13.42
C SER A 206 -4.07 0.44 13.25
N ARG A 207 -4.62 1.14 12.25
CA ARG A 207 -6.04 1.04 11.93
C ARG A 207 -6.42 -0.40 11.55
N PHE A 208 -5.55 -1.15 10.88
CA PHE A 208 -5.82 -2.56 10.54
C PHE A 208 -5.85 -3.43 11.79
N PHE A 209 -4.96 -3.21 12.76
CA PHE A 209 -5.04 -3.91 14.05
C PHE A 209 -6.39 -3.67 14.75
N ALA A 210 -6.88 -2.42 14.75
CA ALA A 210 -8.19 -2.09 15.28
C ALA A 210 -9.32 -2.85 14.57
N VAL A 211 -9.30 -2.86 13.23
CA VAL A 211 -10.29 -3.58 12.42
C VAL A 211 -10.23 -5.08 12.72
N GLY A 212 -9.04 -5.65 12.90
CA GLY A 212 -8.88 -7.06 13.30
C GLY A 212 -9.54 -7.38 14.64
N LEU A 213 -9.33 -6.54 15.66
CA LEU A 213 -10.00 -6.70 16.95
C LEU A 213 -11.54 -6.60 16.82
N PHE A 214 -12.01 -5.61 16.05
CA PHE A 214 -13.45 -5.48 15.79
C PHE A 214 -14.01 -6.68 15.03
N ARG A 215 -13.24 -7.25 14.10
CA ARG A 215 -13.64 -8.44 13.34
C ARG A 215 -13.76 -9.67 14.25
N LEU A 216 -12.85 -9.84 15.21
CA LEU A 216 -12.96 -10.90 16.23
C LEU A 216 -14.25 -10.75 17.06
N LEU A 217 -14.57 -9.51 17.50
CA LEU A 217 -15.79 -9.21 18.25
C LEU A 217 -17.05 -9.45 17.42
N GLU A 218 -17.05 -9.03 16.16
CA GLU A 218 -18.16 -9.24 15.22
C GLU A 218 -18.45 -10.72 15.05
N LEU A 219 -17.42 -11.54 14.83
CA LEU A 219 -17.57 -12.99 14.63
C LEU A 219 -18.01 -13.74 15.89
N ALA A 220 -17.68 -13.23 17.07
CA ALA A 220 -18.14 -13.75 18.35
C ALA A 220 -19.52 -13.24 18.77
N ASN A 221 -20.22 -12.46 17.91
CA ASN A 221 -21.47 -11.76 18.22
C ASN A 221 -21.38 -10.92 19.52
N ALA A 222 -20.22 -10.32 19.74
CA ALA A 222 -19.84 -9.63 20.97
C ALA A 222 -19.65 -8.12 20.75
N THR A 223 -20.48 -7.50 19.90
CA THR A 223 -20.36 -6.09 19.49
C THR A 223 -20.91 -5.09 20.50
N GLU A 224 -21.35 -5.55 21.67
CA GLU A 224 -21.81 -4.71 22.77
C GLU A 224 -20.67 -3.83 23.31
N PRO A 225 -20.91 -2.54 23.59
CA PRO A 225 -19.87 -1.59 24.01
C PRO A 225 -19.16 -2.02 25.30
N THR A 226 -19.87 -2.72 26.19
CA THR A 226 -19.32 -3.21 27.46
C THR A 226 -18.31 -4.35 27.27
N VAL A 227 -18.45 -5.14 26.20
CA VAL A 227 -17.52 -6.23 25.89
C VAL A 227 -16.28 -5.66 25.19
N LEU A 228 -16.46 -4.68 24.32
CA LEU A 228 -15.35 -3.96 23.69
C LEU A 228 -14.42 -3.32 24.74
N GLU A 229 -14.97 -2.65 25.75
CA GLU A 229 -14.14 -2.05 26.82
C GLU A 229 -13.38 -3.11 27.62
N LYS A 230 -13.98 -4.29 27.85
CA LYS A 230 -13.30 -5.41 28.51
C LYS A 230 -12.18 -5.98 27.66
N VAL A 231 -12.40 -6.22 26.37
CA VAL A 231 -11.35 -6.67 25.43
C VAL A 231 -10.26 -5.62 25.32
N ARG A 232 -10.61 -4.34 25.26
CA ARG A 232 -9.63 -3.25 25.29
C ARG A 232 -8.79 -3.32 26.56
N SER A 233 -9.42 -3.50 27.72
CA SER A 233 -8.70 -3.67 28.98
C SER A 233 -7.73 -4.84 28.87
N THR A 234 -8.21 -6.05 28.52
CA THR A 234 -7.34 -7.24 28.49
C THR A 234 -6.17 -7.15 27.52
N PHE A 235 -6.31 -6.45 26.38
CA PHE A 235 -5.19 -6.20 25.47
C PHE A 235 -4.27 -5.06 25.93
N PHE A 236 -4.80 -4.09 26.66
CA PHE A 236 -4.15 -2.80 26.91
C PHE A 236 -4.15 -2.40 28.40
N ASP A 237 -4.18 -3.36 29.33
CA ASP A 237 -4.39 -3.14 30.77
C ASP A 237 -3.36 -2.19 31.41
N ASN A 238 -2.26 -1.87 30.71
CA ASN A 238 -1.25 -0.89 31.12
C ASN A 238 -1.18 0.41 30.29
N ILE A 239 -2.02 0.61 29.25
CA ILE A 239 -1.97 1.81 28.38
C ILE A 239 -2.84 2.97 28.91
N GLY A 240 -3.59 2.76 30.00
CA GLY A 240 -4.49 3.77 30.61
C GLY A 240 -3.82 5.09 31.01
N THR A 241 -2.49 5.19 31.05
CA THR A 241 -1.77 6.41 31.45
C THR A 241 -1.15 7.22 30.31
N SER A 242 -1.02 6.68 29.09
CA SER A 242 -0.21 7.34 28.03
C SER A 242 -1.02 8.01 26.92
N ILE A 243 -2.35 7.83 26.86
CA ILE A 243 -3.19 8.43 25.81
C ILE A 243 -3.91 9.71 26.29
N ILE A 244 -3.85 10.06 27.57
CA ILE A 244 -4.53 11.26 28.14
C ILE A 244 -3.57 12.44 28.41
N HIS A 245 -2.26 12.24 28.33
CA HIS A 245 -1.31 13.36 28.34
C HIS A 245 -0.56 13.45 27.01
N GLY A 246 -1.10 14.28 26.11
CA GLY A 246 -0.25 15.00 25.18
C GLY A 246 0.70 15.88 26.00
N GLU A 247 1.88 15.35 26.31
CA GLU A 247 2.97 16.17 26.80
C GLU A 247 3.48 17.03 25.64
N ASP A 248 3.33 18.34 25.81
CA ASP A 248 3.92 19.37 24.96
C ASP A 248 5.44 19.18 24.90
N PRO A 249 6.05 19.06 23.70
CA PRO A 249 7.49 18.84 23.56
C PRO A 249 8.35 20.09 23.83
N PHE A 250 7.82 21.09 24.53
CA PHE A 250 8.54 22.31 24.92
C PHE A 250 8.45 22.55 26.43
N ARG A 251 8.96 21.59 27.21
CA ARG A 251 9.38 21.89 28.59
C ARG A 251 10.51 21.00 29.07
N SER A 252 11.73 21.32 28.63
CA SER A 252 12.99 21.23 29.39
C SER A 252 14.08 21.95 28.61
#